data_AF-A0A3N4GWJ8-F1
#
_entry.id   AF-A0A3N4GWJ8-F1
#
_cell.length_a   1.000
_cell.length_b   1.000
_cell.length_c   1.000
_cell.angle_alpha   90.00
_cell.angle_beta   90.00
_cell.angle_gamma   90.00
#
_symmetry.space_group_name_H-M   'P 1'
#
loop_
_entity.id
_entity.type
_entity.pdbx_description
1 polymer ?
#
loop_
_entity_poly.entity_id
_entity_poly.type
_entity_poly.pdbx_seq_one_letter_code
_entity_poly.pdbx_strand_id
1 'polypeptide(L)'
;METKELIFQLMEIDKQKLLLEKQAELQQLHDQLDYGAVGDMAWFCERVNMSAGNAKERILYPFKKELEGNIVTFPEVQGQKWQFNKWPMNKWIVENFERW
;
A
#
# COMPACT_ATOMS: atom_id res chain seq x y z
N MET A 1 22.80 -4.08 42.83
CA MET A 1 22.09 -4.95 41.87
C MET A 1 21.43 -4.14 40.76
N GLU A 2 21.01 -2.90 41.04
CA GLU A 2 20.19 -2.04 40.17
C GLU A 2 20.87 -1.50 38.89
N THR A 3 22.20 -1.30 38.88
CA THR A 3 22.87 -0.64 37.74
C THR A 3 22.88 -1.50 36.47
N LYS A 4 23.02 -2.83 36.61
CA LYS A 4 23.02 -3.75 35.46
C LYS A 4 21.64 -3.88 34.82
N GLU A 5 20.60 -3.82 35.65
CA GLU A 5 19.21 -3.92 35.23
C GLU A 5 18.77 -2.66 34.49
N LEU A 6 19.20 -1.49 34.98
CA LEU A 6 18.98 -0.21 34.28
C LEU A 6 19.71 -0.16 32.92
N ILE A 7 20.96 -0.65 32.86
CA ILE A 7 21.71 -0.74 31.59
C ILE A 7 20.97 -1.66 30.60
N PHE A 8 20.47 -2.81 31.06
CA PHE A 8 19.73 -3.74 30.22
C PHE A 8 18.44 -3.11 29.66
N GLN A 9 17.67 -2.42 30.50
CA GLN A 9 16.45 -1.72 30.07
C GLN A 9 16.73 -0.61 29.04
N LEU A 10 17.80 0.17 29.24
CA LEU A 10 18.22 1.20 28.29
C LEU A 10 18.61 0.57 26.94
N MET A 11 19.33 -0.55 26.95
CA MET A 11 19.69 -1.28 25.73
C MET A 11 18.46 -1.83 24.99
N GLU A 12 17.44 -2.30 25.71
CA GLU A 12 16.19 -2.75 25.09
C GLU A 12 15.41 -1.61 24.43
N ILE A 13 15.33 -0.46 25.10
CA ILE A 13 14.68 0.75 24.56
C ILE A 13 15.40 1.24 23.30
N ASP A 14 16.73 1.33 23.34
CA ASP A 14 17.53 1.75 22.17
C ASP A 14 17.38 0.77 21.01
N LYS A 15 17.33 -0.54 21.30
CA LYS A 15 17.07 -1.56 20.28
C LYS A 15 15.69 -1.40 19.65
N GLN A 16 14.65 -1.14 20.44
CA GLN A 16 13.29 -0.92 19.91
C GLN A 16 13.22 0.34 19.06
N LYS A 17 13.87 1.43 19.49
CA LYS A 17 13.95 2.68 18.74
C LYS A 17 14.63 2.48 17.39
N LEU A 18 15.78 1.79 17.37
CA LEU A 18 16.50 1.48 16.14
C LEU A 18 15.65 0.62 15.18
N LEU A 19 14.88 -0.33 15.71
CA LEU A 19 13.95 -1.15 14.93
C LEU A 19 12.86 -0.31 14.26
N LEU A 20 12.25 0.61 15.01
CA LEU A 20 11.25 1.54 14.49
C LEU A 20 11.83 2.46 13.41
N GLU A 21 13.02 3.01 13.63
CA GLU A 21 13.71 3.87 12.66
C GLU A 21 14.01 3.10 11.36
N LYS A 22 14.52 1.87 11.46
CA LYS A 22 14.79 1.03 10.27
C LYS A 22 13.53 0.61 9.53
N GLN A 23 12.43 0.35 10.24
CA GLN A 23 11.13 0.09 9.63
C GLN A 23 10.59 1.31 8.88
N ALA A 24 10.72 2.51 9.47
CA ALA A 24 10.33 3.75 8.82
C ALA A 24 11.16 4.02 7.55
N GLU A 25 12.48 3.82 7.61
CA GLU A 25 13.37 3.96 6.44
C GLU A 25 13.00 2.97 5.32
N LEU A 26 12.73 1.70 5.66
CA LEU A 26 12.31 0.69 4.68
C LEU A 26 10.96 1.03 4.05
N GLN A 27 10.02 1.57 4.83
CA GLN A 27 8.75 2.03 4.31
C GLN A 27 8.94 3.20 3.34
N GLN A 28 9.79 4.18 3.69
CA GLN A 28 10.10 5.30 2.80
C GLN A 28 10.78 4.86 1.50
N LEU A 29 11.68 3.89 1.55
CA LEU A 29 12.33 3.33 0.36
C LEU A 29 11.33 2.60 -0.56
N HIS A 30 10.41 1.83 0.00
CA HIS A 30 9.32 1.23 -0.77
C HIS A 30 8.40 2.28 -1.38
N ASP A 31 8.05 3.30 -0.60
CA ASP A 31 7.20 4.40 -1.07
C ASP A 31 7.86 5.15 -2.25
N GLN A 32 9.19 5.32 -2.22
CA GLN A 32 9.96 5.96 -3.31
C GLN A 32 10.04 5.11 -4.59
N LEU A 33 10.07 3.78 -4.48
CA LEU A 33 10.11 2.88 -5.65
C LEU A 33 8.79 2.85 -6.42
N ASP A 34 7.66 2.99 -5.72
CA ASP A 34 6.32 3.00 -6.33
C ASP A 34 5.86 4.41 -6.72
N TYR A 35 6.54 5.47 -6.27
CA TYR A 35 6.16 6.86 -6.53
C TYR A 35 6.27 7.20 -8.02
N GLY A 36 5.13 7.42 -8.68
CA GLY A 36 5.04 7.76 -10.10
C GLY A 36 4.95 6.55 -11.04
N ALA A 37 4.96 5.32 -10.52
CA ALA A 37 4.74 4.13 -11.32
C ALA A 37 3.24 3.94 -11.60
N VAL A 38 2.89 3.75 -12.88
CA VAL A 38 1.52 3.48 -13.32
C VAL A 38 1.35 1.99 -13.64
N GLY A 39 0.35 1.36 -13.03
CA GLY A 39 -0.08 0.00 -13.32
C GLY A 39 -1.27 -0.03 -14.27
N ASP A 40 -1.46 -1.17 -14.94
CA ASP A 40 -2.64 -1.46 -15.74
C ASP A 40 -3.57 -2.45 -15.01
N MET A 41 -4.64 -2.88 -15.68
CA MET A 41 -5.60 -3.82 -15.10
C MET A 41 -4.96 -5.17 -14.77
N ALA A 42 -3.97 -5.62 -15.55
CA ALA A 42 -3.29 -6.90 -15.30
C ALA A 42 -2.50 -6.83 -13.99
N TRP A 43 -1.72 -5.76 -13.81
CA TRP A 43 -1.02 -5.47 -12.55
C TRP A 43 -1.97 -5.43 -11.35
N PHE A 44 -3.12 -4.77 -11.48
CA PHE A 44 -4.09 -4.69 -10.38
C PHE A 44 -4.66 -6.07 -10.03
N CYS A 45 -5.02 -6.88 -11.03
CA CYS A 45 -5.54 -8.24 -10.83
C CYS A 45 -4.53 -9.14 -10.10
N GLU A 46 -3.25 -9.07 -10.48
CA GLU A 46 -2.18 -9.77 -9.78
C GLU A 46 -2.07 -9.33 -8.33
N ARG A 47 -2.21 -8.02 -8.08
CA ARG A 47 -2.04 -7.44 -6.74
C ARG A 47 -3.15 -7.85 -5.78
N VAL A 48 -4.40 -7.92 -6.24
CA VAL A 48 -5.55 -8.33 -5.42
C VAL A 48 -5.85 -9.83 -5.52
N ASN A 49 -5.11 -10.57 -6.35
CA ASN A 49 -5.33 -11.98 -6.65
C ASN A 49 -6.79 -12.27 -7.07
N MET A 50 -7.33 -11.48 -8.00
CA MET A 50 -8.69 -11.62 -8.51
C MET A 50 -8.73 -11.51 -10.03
N SER A 51 -9.77 -12.08 -10.64
CA SER A 51 -10.07 -11.82 -12.05
C SER A 51 -10.52 -10.37 -12.26
N ALA A 52 -10.33 -9.85 -13.47
CA ALA A 52 -10.71 -8.47 -13.79
C ALA A 52 -12.21 -8.17 -13.57
N GLY A 53 -13.09 -9.16 -13.75
CA GLY A 53 -14.51 -9.03 -13.48
C GLY A 53 -14.77 -8.86 -11.97
N ASN A 54 -14.28 -9.79 -11.17
CA ASN A 54 -14.45 -9.77 -9.72
C ASN A 54 -13.81 -8.52 -9.09
N ALA A 55 -12.62 -8.14 -9.56
CA ALA A 55 -11.91 -6.96 -9.05
C ALA A 55 -12.70 -5.66 -9.35
N LYS A 56 -13.36 -5.58 -10.50
CA LYS A 56 -14.25 -4.46 -10.83
C LYS A 56 -15.49 -4.41 -9.94
N GLU A 57 -16.15 -5.55 -9.76
CA GLU A 57 -17.42 -5.65 -9.04
C GLU A 57 -17.27 -5.53 -7.52
N ARG A 58 -16.15 -6.02 -6.96
CA ARG A 58 -15.94 -6.06 -5.50
C ARG A 58 -15.10 -4.90 -4.98
N ILE A 59 -14.24 -4.32 -5.84
CA ILE A 59 -13.28 -3.29 -5.41
C ILE A 59 -13.48 -1.99 -6.21
N LEU A 60 -13.26 -2.02 -7.52
CA LEU A 60 -13.13 -0.77 -8.28
C LEU A 60 -14.44 0.04 -8.35
N TYR A 61 -15.56 -0.58 -8.70
CA TYR A 61 -16.83 0.13 -8.79
C TYR A 61 -17.46 0.46 -7.43
N PRO A 62 -17.48 -0.44 -6.43
CA PRO A 62 -18.01 -0.12 -5.10
C PRO A 62 -17.29 1.04 -4.43
N PHE A 63 -15.96 1.11 -4.57
CA PHE A 63 -15.13 2.16 -3.97
C PHE A 63 -14.76 3.25 -4.98
N LYS A 64 -15.49 3.38 -6.10
CA LYS A 64 -15.17 4.33 -7.18
C LYS A 64 -14.93 5.74 -6.67
N LYS A 65 -15.79 6.24 -5.76
CA LYS A 65 -15.66 7.59 -5.20
C LYS A 65 -14.37 7.81 -4.40
N GLU A 66 -13.84 6.76 -3.79
CA GLU A 66 -12.58 6.80 -3.02
C GLU A 66 -11.36 6.67 -3.93
N LEU A 67 -11.50 5.88 -4.99
CA LEU A 67 -10.41 5.50 -5.89
C LEU A 67 -10.22 6.48 -7.07
N GLU A 68 -11.29 7.10 -7.57
CA GLU A 68 -11.27 7.92 -8.77
C GLU A 68 -10.41 9.18 -8.60
N GLY A 69 -9.58 9.46 -9.60
CA GLY A 69 -8.66 10.60 -9.61
C GLY A 69 -7.25 10.17 -9.24
N ASN A 70 -6.86 10.35 -7.97
CA ASN A 70 -5.46 10.18 -7.56
C ASN A 70 -4.98 8.72 -7.51
N ILE A 71 -5.90 7.75 -7.39
CA ILE A 71 -5.58 6.32 -7.23
C ILE A 71 -5.81 5.56 -8.54
N VAL A 72 -6.98 5.79 -9.17
CA VAL A 72 -7.40 5.09 -10.39
C VAL A 72 -8.00 6.07 -11.39
N THR A 73 -7.54 5.97 -12.63
CA THR A 73 -8.23 6.56 -13.78
C THR A 73 -9.15 5.52 -14.39
N PHE A 74 -10.46 5.72 -14.19
CA PHE A 74 -11.48 4.86 -14.78
C PHE A 74 -11.63 5.16 -16.27
N PRO A 75 -11.70 4.14 -17.14
CA PRO A 75 -12.00 4.37 -18.54
C PRO A 75 -13.44 4.84 -18.71
N GLU A 76 -13.63 6.00 -19.33
CA GLU A 76 -14.95 6.59 -19.59
C GLU A 76 -15.51 6.16 -20.95
N VAL A 77 -14.61 5.85 -21.88
CA VAL A 77 -14.94 5.42 -23.24
C VAL A 77 -14.36 4.05 -23.56
N GLN A 78 -15.03 3.33 -24.46
CA GLN A 78 -14.58 2.03 -24.93
C GLN A 78 -13.23 2.16 -25.64
N GLY A 79 -12.22 1.40 -25.20
CA GLY A 79 -10.85 1.45 -25.72
C GLY A 79 -9.87 2.27 -24.88
N GLN A 80 -10.35 3.05 -23.90
CA GLN A 80 -9.48 3.70 -22.93
C GLN A 80 -8.91 2.65 -21.96
N LYS A 81 -7.60 2.76 -21.66
CA LYS A 81 -6.90 1.83 -20.77
C LYS A 81 -7.13 2.22 -19.31
N TRP A 82 -7.20 1.22 -18.44
CA TRP A 82 -7.15 1.42 -16.99
C TRP A 82 -5.76 1.90 -16.59
N GLN A 83 -5.71 2.86 -15.67
CA GLN A 83 -4.46 3.33 -15.08
C GLN A 83 -4.60 3.36 -13.56
N PHE A 84 -3.60 2.79 -12.90
CA PHE A 84 -3.53 2.73 -11.45
C PHE A 84 -2.25 3.41 -11.00
N ASN A 85 -2.36 4.39 -10.11
CA ASN A 85 -1.19 4.89 -9.42
C ASN A 85 -0.79 3.84 -8.37
N LYS A 86 0.34 3.15 -8.60
CA LYS A 86 0.68 1.94 -7.85
C LYS A 86 0.85 2.23 -6.36
N TRP A 87 1.48 3.34 -6.01
CA TRP A 87 1.73 3.73 -4.63
C TRP A 87 0.45 3.94 -3.80
N PRO A 88 -0.44 4.90 -4.12
CA PRO A 88 -1.66 5.10 -3.36
C PRO A 88 -2.60 3.90 -3.47
N MET A 89 -2.56 3.12 -4.56
CA MET A 89 -3.36 1.90 -4.67
C MET A 89 -2.86 0.82 -3.70
N ASN A 90 -1.55 0.58 -3.63
CA ASN A 90 -0.97 -0.36 -2.67
C ASN A 90 -1.31 0.02 -1.24
N LYS A 91 -1.18 1.31 -0.91
CA LYS A 91 -1.57 1.83 0.40
C LYS A 91 -3.05 1.60 0.69
N TRP A 92 -3.93 1.97 -0.26
CA TRP A 92 -5.37 1.77 -0.12
C TRP A 92 -5.71 0.29 0.07
N ILE A 93 -5.07 -0.62 -0.68
CA ILE A 93 -5.28 -2.07 -0.55
C ILE A 93 -4.93 -2.57 0.86
N VAL A 94 -3.80 -2.12 1.42
CA VAL A 94 -3.38 -2.55 2.77
C VAL A 94 -4.34 -2.01 3.83
N GLU A 95 -4.71 -0.73 3.73
CA GLU A 95 -5.59 -0.06 4.71
C GLU A 95 -7.03 -0.60 4.69
N ASN A 96 -7.46 -1.20 3.57
CA ASN A 96 -8.85 -1.58 3.34
C ASN A 96 -9.05 -3.09 3.12
N PHE A 97 -8.03 -3.91 3.34
CA PHE A 97 -8.00 -5.35 3.02
C PHE A 97 -9.23 -6.13 3.49
N GLU A 98 -9.85 -5.75 4.61
CA GLU A 98 -11.02 -6.43 5.18
C GLU A 98 -12.37 -5.98 4.57
N ARG A 99 -12.38 -4.99 3.67
CA ARG A 99 -13.61 -4.39 3.13
C ARG A 99 -14.17 -5.14 1.89
N TRP A 100 -13.46 -6.14 1.35
CA TRP A 100 -13.88 -6.90 0.17
C TRP A 100 -13.53 -8.39 0.22
#